data_AF-A0A1H8W145-F1
#
_entry.id   AF-A0A1H8W145-F1
#
_cell.length_a   1.000
_cell.length_b   1.000
_cell.length_c   1.000
_cell.angle_alpha   90.00
_cell.angle_beta   90.00
_cell.angle_gamma   90.00
#
_symmetry.space_group_name_H-M   'P 1'
#
loop_
_entity.id
_entity.type
_entity.pdbx_description
1 polymer ?
#
loop_
_entity_poly.entity_id
_entity_poly.type
_entity_poly.pdbx_seq_one_letter_code
_entity_poly.pdbx_strand_id
1 'polypeptide(L)'
;MNMPPGFEEDFQYLMEYASEDWVGMAPLSATASAMAGKHPTLEQEISSLLKLVSELMDHGALPGDLIKDYPDFVPWVGTKAEILERIERETRALGDMPVSGEVAWFHVVDENLRV
;
A
#
# COMPACT_ATOMS: atom_id res chain seq x y z
N MET A 1 10.75 -7.48 -7.02
CA MET A 1 10.28 -8.55 -7.96
C MET A 1 9.94 -7.85 -9.28
N ASN A 2 10.07 -8.47 -10.46
CA ASN A 2 9.66 -7.78 -11.71
C ASN A 2 8.15 -7.57 -11.68
N MET A 3 7.72 -6.32 -11.55
CA MET A 3 6.35 -5.92 -11.83
C MET A 3 5.95 -6.35 -13.26
N PRO A 4 4.65 -6.55 -13.54
CA PRO A 4 4.23 -6.83 -14.91
C PRO A 4 4.69 -5.67 -15.81
N PRO A 5 5.08 -5.93 -17.08
CA PRO A 5 5.51 -4.87 -17.99
C PRO A 5 4.43 -3.80 -18.15
N GLY A 6 4.80 -2.52 -18.02
CA GLY A 6 3.89 -1.38 -18.19
C GLY A 6 3.31 -0.84 -16.90
N PHE A 7 3.70 -1.38 -15.73
CA PHE A 7 3.28 -0.88 -14.42
C PHE A 7 4.35 -0.01 -13.73
N GLU A 8 5.49 0.20 -14.40
CA GLU A 8 6.57 1.03 -13.87
C GLU A 8 6.13 2.48 -13.64
N GLU A 9 5.33 3.06 -14.53
CA GLU A 9 4.83 4.43 -14.41
C GLU A 9 3.87 4.56 -13.22
N ASP A 10 2.92 3.63 -13.06
CA ASP A 10 1.98 3.61 -11.92
C ASP A 10 2.72 3.45 -10.59
N PHE A 11 3.73 2.58 -10.54
CA PHE A 11 4.55 2.40 -9.34
C PHE A 11 5.38 3.64 -9.01
N GLN A 12 6.01 4.25 -10.02
CA GLN A 12 6.76 5.49 -9.84
C GLN A 12 5.85 6.60 -9.32
N TYR A 13 4.65 6.73 -9.88
CA TYR A 13 3.64 7.67 -9.40
C TYR A 13 3.27 7.43 -7.94
N LEU A 14 3.04 6.17 -7.54
CA LEU A 14 2.71 5.82 -6.15
C LEU A 14 3.86 6.15 -5.18
N MET A 15 5.10 5.91 -5.58
CA MET A 15 6.27 6.25 -4.77
C MET A 15 6.49 7.76 -4.65
N GLU A 16 6.33 8.51 -5.75
CA GLU A 16 6.39 9.97 -5.73
C GLU A 16 5.30 10.54 -4.82
N TYR A 17 4.05 10.07 -4.97
CA TYR A 17 2.95 10.50 -4.11
C TYR A 17 3.22 10.17 -2.64
N ALA A 18 3.70 8.96 -2.33
CA ALA A 18 4.06 8.57 -0.97
C ALA A 18 5.25 9.35 -0.40
N SER A 19 6.08 9.97 -1.23
CA SER A 19 7.17 10.83 -0.78
C SER A 19 6.75 12.27 -0.51
N GLU A 20 5.68 12.73 -1.17
CA GLU A 20 5.17 14.10 -1.02
C GLU A 20 4.02 14.21 -0.01
N ASP A 21 3.22 13.16 0.15
CA ASP A 21 2.00 13.13 0.97
C ASP A 21 1.62 11.70 1.39
N TRP A 22 0.45 11.52 1.99
CA TRP A 22 -0.09 10.24 2.42
C TRP A 22 -0.98 9.60 1.35
N VAL A 23 -0.62 8.40 0.93
CA VAL A 23 -1.37 7.65 -0.07
C VAL A 23 -2.40 6.76 0.61
N GLY A 24 -3.69 7.01 0.34
CA GLY A 24 -4.79 6.15 0.75
C GLY A 24 -4.95 4.91 -0.15
N MET A 25 -5.91 4.04 0.16
CA MET A 25 -6.03 2.76 -0.55
C MET A 25 -6.55 2.85 -1.98
N ALA A 26 -7.36 3.85 -2.36
CA ALA A 26 -7.93 3.96 -3.71
C ALA A 26 -6.90 3.82 -4.85
N PRO A 27 -5.81 4.62 -4.91
CA PRO A 27 -4.82 4.48 -5.98
C PRO A 27 -4.11 3.12 -5.96
N LEU A 28 -3.80 2.56 -4.77
CA LEU A 28 -3.20 1.23 -4.67
C LEU A 28 -4.15 0.14 -5.18
N SER A 29 -5.43 0.21 -4.82
CA SER A 29 -6.45 -0.73 -5.27
C SER A 29 -6.66 -0.65 -6.78
N ALA A 30 -6.70 0.57 -7.35
CA ALA A 30 -6.80 0.75 -8.79
C ALA A 30 -5.60 0.13 -9.54
N THR A 31 -4.38 0.38 -9.06
CA THR A 31 -3.16 -0.22 -9.62
C THR A 31 -3.16 -1.74 -9.45
N ALA A 32 -3.53 -2.26 -8.28
CA ALA A 32 -3.62 -3.69 -8.01
C ALA A 32 -4.65 -4.41 -8.89
N SER A 33 -5.84 -3.83 -9.09
CA SER A 33 -6.85 -4.36 -10.00
C SER A 33 -6.36 -4.36 -11.45
N ALA A 34 -5.67 -3.31 -11.89
CA ALA A 34 -5.06 -3.26 -13.22
C ALA A 34 -3.98 -4.35 -13.38
N MET A 35 -3.13 -4.55 -12.38
CA MET A 35 -2.12 -5.63 -12.34
C MET A 35 -2.73 -7.03 -12.41
N ALA A 36 -3.90 -7.22 -11.77
CA ALA A 36 -4.62 -8.50 -11.76
C ALA A 36 -5.24 -8.85 -13.12
N GLY A 37 -5.36 -7.87 -14.03
CA GLY A 37 -5.82 -8.07 -15.40
C GLY A 37 -7.33 -7.90 -15.59
N LYS A 38 -7.91 -8.58 -16.58
CA LYS A 38 -9.34 -8.44 -16.92
C LYS A 38 -10.21 -9.35 -16.06
N HIS A 39 -11.22 -8.76 -15.42
CA HIS A 39 -12.20 -9.47 -14.58
C HIS A 39 -11.56 -10.36 -13.50
N PRO A 40 -10.66 -9.81 -12.67
CA PRO A 40 -10.06 -10.58 -11.60
C PRO A 40 -11.10 -10.96 -10.53
N THR A 41 -10.85 -12.05 -9.83
CA THR A 41 -11.54 -12.33 -8.56
C THR A 41 -10.95 -11.46 -7.45
N LEU A 42 -11.70 -11.22 -6.38
CA LEU A 42 -11.21 -10.48 -5.21
C LEU A 42 -9.88 -11.07 -4.69
N GLU A 43 -9.72 -12.39 -4.68
CA GLU A 43 -8.47 -13.05 -4.27
C GLU A 43 -7.28 -12.69 -5.16
N GLN A 44 -7.50 -12.53 -6.46
CA GLN A 44 -6.46 -12.12 -7.42
C GLN A 44 -6.09 -10.65 -7.24
N GLU A 45 -7.07 -9.80 -6.92
CA GLU A 45 -6.85 -8.39 -6.60
C GLU A 45 -6.10 -8.24 -5.28
N ILE A 46 -6.49 -8.96 -4.22
CA ILE A 46 -5.79 -9.00 -2.94
C ILE A 46 -4.35 -9.46 -3.13
N SER A 47 -4.12 -10.54 -3.89
CA SER A 47 -2.76 -11.02 -4.19
C SER A 47 -1.92 -9.96 -4.91
N SER A 48 -2.53 -9.20 -5.82
CA SER A 48 -1.84 -8.13 -6.56
C SER A 48 -1.56 -6.92 -5.67
N LEU A 49 -2.49 -6.56 -4.79
CA LEU A 49 -2.32 -5.52 -3.77
C LEU A 49 -1.18 -5.84 -2.83
N LEU A 50 -1.12 -7.06 -2.28
CA LEU A 50 -0.05 -7.47 -1.38
C LEU A 50 1.33 -7.45 -2.06
N LYS A 51 1.40 -7.79 -3.35
CA LYS A 51 2.64 -7.66 -4.14
C LYS A 51 3.05 -6.20 -4.32
N LEU A 52 2.09 -5.34 -4.68
CA LEU A 52 2.33 -3.90 -4.82
C LEU A 52 2.81 -3.28 -3.51
N VAL A 53 2.11 -3.53 -2.40
CA VAL A 53 2.48 -3.06 -1.07
C VAL A 53 3.85 -3.59 -0.66
N SER A 54 4.12 -4.87 -0.90
CA SER A 54 5.43 -5.46 -0.64
C SER A 54 6.55 -4.69 -1.37
N GLU A 55 6.36 -4.37 -2.64
CA GLU A 55 7.36 -3.65 -3.43
C GLU A 55 7.51 -2.19 -2.97
N LEU A 56 6.42 -1.51 -2.63
CA LEU A 56 6.45 -0.16 -2.03
C LEU A 56 7.27 -0.14 -0.73
N MET A 57 7.05 -1.15 0.14
CA MET A 57 7.81 -1.31 1.39
C MET A 57 9.29 -1.59 1.15
N ASP A 58 9.64 -2.37 0.14
CA ASP A 58 11.05 -2.61 -0.24
C ASP A 58 11.75 -1.32 -0.72
N HIS A 59 10.97 -0.31 -1.12
CA HIS A 59 11.44 1.01 -1.55
C HIS A 59 11.22 2.12 -0.50
N GLY A 60 10.85 1.75 0.74
CA GLY A 60 10.81 2.67 1.88
C GLY A 60 9.45 3.29 2.19
N ALA A 61 8.40 3.03 1.40
CA ALA A 61 7.05 3.44 1.74
C ALA A 61 6.46 2.50 2.81
N LEU A 62 6.19 3.03 4.00
CA LEU A 62 5.64 2.25 5.11
C LEU A 62 4.12 2.46 5.22
N PRO A 63 3.34 1.39 5.52
CA PRO A 63 1.96 1.54 5.94
C PRO A 63 1.88 2.08 7.37
N GLY A 64 0.82 2.82 7.63
CA GLY A 64 0.59 3.47 8.92
C GLY A 64 -0.83 4.01 9.07
N ASP A 65 -1.06 4.63 10.22
CA ASP A 65 -2.31 5.31 10.55
C ASP A 65 -2.14 6.82 10.42
N LEU A 66 -3.10 7.49 9.76
CA LEU A 66 -3.25 8.93 9.89
C LEU A 66 -3.83 9.26 11.26
N ILE A 67 -3.17 10.15 11.97
CA ILE A 67 -3.62 10.67 13.27
C ILE A 67 -3.91 12.16 13.16
N LYS A 68 -4.74 12.68 14.06
CA LYS A 68 -5.17 14.08 14.01
C LYS A 68 -4.08 15.07 14.44
N ASP A 69 -3.13 14.61 15.24
CA ASP A 69 -2.10 15.41 15.88
C ASP A 69 -0.71 15.00 15.38
N TYR A 70 0.30 15.86 15.55
CA TYR A 70 1.69 15.57 15.15
C TYR A 70 2.16 14.19 15.64
N PRO A 71 2.81 13.35 14.80
CA PRO A 71 3.35 13.66 13.47
C PRO A 71 2.37 13.49 12.28
N ASP A 72 1.06 13.47 12.52
CA ASP A 72 -0.02 13.30 11.52
C ASP A 72 -0.04 11.93 10.81
N PHE A 73 1.04 11.16 10.91
CA PHE A 73 1.16 9.78 10.44
C PHE A 73 2.05 8.94 11.36
N VAL A 74 1.56 7.75 11.74
CA VAL A 74 2.32 6.80 12.57
C VAL A 74 2.55 5.52 11.76
N PRO A 75 3.80 5.23 11.36
CA PRO A 75 4.10 3.97 10.68
C PRO A 75 3.82 2.79 11.60
N TRP A 76 3.23 1.74 11.05
CA TRP A 76 2.99 0.53 11.82
C TRP A 76 4.30 -0.15 12.21
N VAL A 77 4.33 -0.69 13.44
CA VAL A 77 5.45 -1.49 13.94
C VAL A 77 5.23 -2.95 13.59
N GLY A 78 6.28 -3.60 13.12
CA GLY A 78 6.27 -5.04 12.84
C GLY A 78 7.22 -5.41 11.71
N THR A 79 7.33 -6.70 11.46
CA THR A 79 7.97 -7.23 10.26
C THR A 79 7.07 -7.00 9.05
N LYS A 80 7.69 -6.95 7.86
CA LYS A 80 6.97 -6.86 6.60
C LYS A 80 5.90 -7.96 6.43
N ALA A 81 6.19 -9.17 6.90
CA ALA A 81 5.25 -10.29 6.84
C ALA A 81 4.00 -10.04 7.70
N GLU A 82 4.17 -9.58 8.95
CA GLU A 82 3.06 -9.28 9.86
C GLU A 82 2.17 -8.14 9.33
N ILE A 83 2.80 -7.13 8.73
CA ILE A 83 2.11 -6.00 8.11
C ILE A 83 1.29 -6.46 6.88
N LEU A 84 1.88 -7.26 6.00
CA LEU A 84 1.17 -7.80 4.84
C LEU A 84 0.01 -8.71 5.26
N GLU A 85 0.19 -9.54 6.29
CA GLU A 85 -0.88 -10.37 6.84
C GLU A 85 -2.01 -9.52 7.44
N ARG A 86 -1.69 -8.40 8.09
CA ARG A 86 -2.69 -7.45 8.58
C ARG A 86 -3.52 -6.87 7.43
N ILE A 87 -2.85 -6.35 6.39
CA ILE A 87 -3.53 -5.78 5.21
C ILE A 87 -4.42 -6.83 4.55
N GLU A 88 -3.90 -8.04 4.34
CA GLU A 88 -4.67 -9.14 3.76
C GLU A 88 -5.93 -9.43 4.58
N ARG A 89 -5.80 -9.60 5.89
CA ARG A 89 -6.91 -9.90 6.78
C ARG A 89 -7.97 -8.80 6.77
N GLU A 90 -7.55 -7.54 6.83
CA GLU A 90 -8.47 -6.39 6.86
C GLU A 90 -9.17 -6.21 5.52
N THR A 91 -8.47 -6.33 4.39
CA THR A 91 -9.10 -6.32 3.06
C THR A 91 -10.11 -7.47 2.90
N ARG A 92 -9.77 -8.69 3.33
CA ARG A 92 -10.70 -9.83 3.31
C ARG A 92 -11.95 -9.57 4.16
N ALA A 93 -11.80 -8.90 5.30
CA ALA A 93 -12.90 -8.57 6.20
C ALA A 93 -13.86 -7.53 5.59
N LEU A 94 -13.38 -6.63 4.74
CA LEU A 94 -14.23 -5.71 3.97
C LEU A 94 -15.08 -6.44 2.94
N GLY A 95 -14.57 -7.53 2.37
CA GLY A 95 -15.23 -8.29 1.31
C GLY A 95 -15.19 -7.61 -0.07
N ASP A 96 -14.41 -6.53 -0.19
CA ASP A 96 -14.14 -5.79 -1.43
C ASP A 96 -12.78 -5.07 -1.33
N MET A 97 -12.29 -4.52 -2.44
CA MET A 97 -11.06 -3.75 -2.47
C MET A 97 -11.22 -2.41 -1.73
N PRO A 98 -10.26 -2.02 -0.87
CA PRO A 98 -10.38 -0.81 -0.06
C PRO A 98 -10.21 0.45 -0.92
N VAL A 99 -10.96 1.50 -0.62
CA VAL A 99 -10.96 2.74 -1.44
C VAL A 99 -10.62 3.99 -0.63
N SER A 100 -10.56 3.90 0.69
CA SER A 100 -10.26 5.05 1.55
C SER A 100 -9.15 4.71 2.56
N GLY A 101 -9.19 5.29 3.76
CA GLY A 101 -8.29 4.98 4.86
C GLY A 101 -8.72 3.77 5.70
N GLU A 102 -9.58 2.88 5.17
CA GLU A 102 -10.17 1.75 5.90
C GLU A 102 -9.16 0.70 6.35
N VAL A 103 -8.05 0.57 5.61
CA VAL A 103 -7.03 -0.45 5.86
C VAL A 103 -5.72 0.19 6.27
N ALA A 104 -5.15 1.06 5.42
CA ALA A 104 -3.87 1.70 5.70
C ALA A 104 -3.72 3.02 4.94
N TRP A 105 -2.76 3.82 5.38
CA TRP A 105 -2.15 4.91 4.63
C TRP A 105 -0.68 4.60 4.40
N PHE A 106 -0.08 5.11 3.33
CA PHE A 106 1.32 4.87 2.99
C PHE A 106 2.09 6.18 2.89
N HIS A 107 3.31 6.18 3.42
CA HIS A 107 4.21 7.32 3.33
C HIS A 107 5.67 6.86 3.37
N VAL A 108 6.54 7.54 2.64
CA VAL A 108 7.99 7.37 2.74
C VAL A 108 8.45 8.12 3.99
N VAL A 109 8.84 7.37 5.01
CA VAL A 109 9.45 7.97 6.19
C VAL A 109 10.95 8.12 5.94
N ASP A 110 11.43 9.37 5.96
CA ASP A 110 12.87 9.65 5.87
C ASP A 110 13.63 8.91 6.97
N GLU A 111 14.70 8.18 6.61
CA GLU A 111 15.50 7.41 7.59
C GLU A 111 16.12 8.31 8.68
N ASN A 112 16.18 9.63 8.44
CA ASN A 112 16.68 10.64 9.39
C ASN A 112 15.69 11.00 10.51
N LEU A 113 14.46 10.47 10.50
CA LEU A 113 13.45 10.71 11.55
C LEU A 113 13.31 9.53 12.54
N ARG A 114 14.15 8.49 12.43
CA ARG A 114 14.28 7.46 13.46
C ARG A 114 15.05 8.03 14.66
N VAL A 115 14.33 8.71 15.56
CA VAL A 115 14.81 9.07 16.91
C VAL A 115 14.93 7.84 17.80
#